data_AF-A0A955XM49-F1
#
_entry.id   AF-A0A955XM49-F1
#
_cell.length_a   1.000
_cell.length_b   1.000
_cell.length_c   1.000
_cell.angle_alpha   90.00
_cell.angle_beta   90.00
_cell.angle_gamma   90.00
#
_symmetry.space_group_name_H-M   'P 1'
#
loop_
_entity.id
_entity.type
_entity.pdbx_description
1 polymer ?
#
loop_
_entity_poly.entity_id
_entity_poly.type
_entity_poly.pdbx_seq_one_letter_code
_entity_poly.pdbx_strand_id
1 'polypeptide(L)'
;MKPTRCPLVCILAPFAAALLAACATVDVDEGDVYVLPADQALDFGAKPPESPGDAEAPTERLDAAPVVNPCGDLDHIGVCADDTLRWCDRGMPQALDCAAQGMHCAFSGALARHACVPPVQMEPPPAQGCPVPPEGECDPNGVLYGCFGDAVQIENCRLTGRACGWDAAEMRYTCLAAPPAEDACGGVTPDGRCVADRVEICRAGRLATEDCVARGGHCEIVEGRALCVTPAPVDPCADIAPLGQCEGDTVVFCADGERGEFACNDLGWVCFGIPGIGALCSDPNAGSDPNAGGDPPLEGEGTACTVNGVAGVCQRVSRCAGTATPGHCPGPNEVQCCTGAAG
;
A
#
# COMPACT_ATOMS: atom_id res chain seq x y z
N MET A 1 -24.54 -33.67 -38.06
CA MET A 1 -23.66 -33.06 -37.04
C MET A 1 -23.99 -33.71 -35.70
N LYS A 2 -22.97 -34.24 -35.01
CA LYS A 2 -23.09 -34.99 -33.75
C LYS A 2 -23.42 -34.05 -32.58
N PRO A 3 -24.22 -34.47 -31.59
CA PRO A 3 -24.29 -33.77 -30.31
C PRO A 3 -23.09 -34.15 -29.44
N THR A 4 -22.29 -33.16 -29.06
CA THR A 4 -21.19 -33.31 -28.09
C THR A 4 -21.80 -33.26 -26.69
N ARG A 5 -21.83 -34.40 -26.00
CA ARG A 5 -22.12 -34.47 -24.56
C ARG A 5 -20.82 -34.24 -23.80
N CYS A 6 -20.81 -33.26 -22.91
CA CYS A 6 -19.74 -33.07 -21.93
C CYS A 6 -20.04 -33.97 -20.72
N PRO A 7 -19.23 -34.99 -20.39
CA PRO A 7 -19.40 -35.75 -19.17
C PRO A 7 -18.67 -35.00 -18.03
N LEU A 8 -19.46 -34.52 -17.07
CA LEU A 8 -18.96 -34.15 -15.75
C LEU A 8 -18.47 -35.43 -15.06
N VAL A 9 -17.16 -35.66 -15.08
CA VAL A 9 -16.52 -36.75 -14.33
C VAL A 9 -16.19 -36.20 -12.94
N CYS A 10 -17.06 -36.46 -11.97
CA CYS A 10 -16.71 -36.37 -10.56
C CYS A 10 -15.70 -37.47 -10.24
N ILE A 11 -14.42 -37.11 -10.13
CA ILE A 11 -13.40 -37.96 -9.52
C ILE A 11 -13.54 -37.82 -8.00
N LEU A 12 -14.20 -38.78 -7.37
CA LEU A 12 -14.12 -38.99 -5.94
C LEU A 12 -12.77 -39.67 -5.62
N ALA A 13 -11.86 -38.93 -4.99
CA ALA A 13 -10.72 -39.50 -4.28
C ALA A 13 -11.09 -39.64 -2.78
N PRO A 14 -10.80 -40.79 -2.13
CA PRO A 14 -11.13 -40.99 -0.73
C PRO A 14 -9.86 -40.86 0.14
N PHE A 15 -9.58 -39.70 0.72
CA PHE A 15 -8.61 -39.61 1.82
C PHE A 15 -8.92 -38.46 2.76
N ALA A 16 -8.65 -38.73 4.04
CA ALA A 16 -8.62 -37.82 5.19
C ALA A 16 -9.97 -37.45 5.83
N ALA A 17 -10.35 -38.31 6.79
CA ALA A 17 -11.13 -37.92 7.95
C ALA A 17 -10.39 -36.87 8.80
N ALA A 18 -11.21 -36.09 9.53
CA ALA A 18 -10.86 -35.22 10.65
C ALA A 18 -10.24 -33.85 10.34
N LEU A 19 -11.10 -32.87 10.04
CA LEU A 19 -11.00 -31.54 10.63
C LEU A 19 -12.42 -30.97 10.81
N LEU A 20 -12.91 -30.99 12.05
CA LEU A 20 -14.05 -30.19 12.49
C LEU A 20 -13.57 -28.73 12.54
N ALA A 21 -13.92 -27.95 11.52
CA ALA A 21 -13.83 -26.50 11.56
C ALA A 21 -15.24 -25.93 11.72
N ALA A 22 -15.43 -25.16 12.79
CA ALA A 22 -16.66 -24.44 13.08
C ALA A 22 -16.97 -23.44 11.98
N CYS A 23 -18.11 -23.59 11.30
CA CYS A 23 -18.73 -22.50 10.56
C CYS A 23 -19.37 -21.56 11.60
N ALA A 24 -18.71 -20.46 11.91
CA ALA A 24 -19.36 -19.31 12.52
C ALA A 24 -20.17 -18.62 11.41
N THR A 25 -21.50 -18.61 11.56
CA THR A 25 -22.38 -17.71 10.82
C THR A 25 -22.14 -16.30 11.35
N VAL A 26 -21.65 -15.40 10.51
CA VAL A 26 -21.66 -13.97 10.80
C VAL A 26 -23.00 -13.44 10.31
N ASP A 27 -23.91 -13.19 11.24
CA ASP A 27 -25.05 -12.30 11.01
C ASP A 27 -24.50 -10.88 10.87
N VAL A 28 -24.72 -10.27 9.70
CA VAL A 28 -24.46 -8.85 9.48
C VAL A 28 -25.78 -8.13 9.72
N ASP A 29 -25.89 -7.48 10.88
CA ASP A 29 -27.00 -6.59 11.22
C ASP A 29 -27.12 -5.44 10.22
N GLU A 30 -28.36 -5.10 9.89
CA GLU A 30 -28.78 -4.04 8.98
C GLU A 30 -28.20 -2.67 9.39
N GLY A 31 -27.21 -2.19 8.62
CA GLY A 31 -26.74 -0.82 8.67
C GLY A 31 -27.47 0.03 7.64
N ASP A 32 -28.20 1.05 8.10
CA ASP A 32 -28.95 2.01 7.29
C ASP A 32 -28.12 2.60 6.12
N VAL A 33 -28.52 2.27 4.90
CA VAL A 33 -28.00 2.87 3.67
C VAL A 33 -28.72 4.19 3.43
N TYR A 34 -28.01 5.31 3.60
CA TYR A 34 -28.48 6.62 3.17
C TYR A 34 -28.29 6.78 1.66
N VAL A 35 -29.39 6.74 0.92
CA VAL A 35 -29.45 7.15 -0.49
C VAL A 35 -29.51 8.69 -0.53
N LEU A 36 -28.43 9.32 -0.99
CA LEU A 36 -28.47 10.75 -1.33
C LEU A 36 -29.16 10.93 -2.69
N PRO A 37 -30.06 11.92 -2.83
CA PRO A 37 -30.75 12.19 -4.08
C PRO A 37 -29.78 12.65 -5.19
N ALA A 38 -30.13 12.33 -6.43
CA ALA A 38 -29.30 12.46 -7.64
C ALA A 38 -29.05 13.91 -8.12
N ASP A 39 -29.31 14.92 -7.31
CA ASP A 39 -29.19 16.35 -7.64
C ASP A 39 -27.95 17.03 -7.04
N GLN A 40 -27.06 16.30 -6.36
CA GLN A 40 -25.79 16.83 -5.82
C GLN A 40 -24.55 16.30 -6.54
N ALA A 41 -24.55 16.33 -7.88
CA ALA A 41 -23.30 16.22 -8.63
C ALA A 41 -22.45 17.48 -8.41
N LEU A 42 -21.34 17.35 -7.69
CA LEU A 42 -20.31 18.38 -7.61
C LEU A 42 -19.65 18.52 -8.98
N ASP A 43 -19.99 19.62 -9.66
CA ASP A 43 -19.40 20.09 -10.89
C ASP A 43 -17.93 20.51 -10.65
N PHE A 44 -16.98 19.71 -11.14
CA PHE A 44 -15.56 20.06 -11.20
C PHE A 44 -15.14 20.59 -12.59
N GLY A 45 -16.09 21.06 -13.40
CA GLY A 45 -15.89 21.49 -14.78
C GLY A 45 -15.81 23.00 -14.96
N ALA A 46 -14.81 23.67 -14.37
CA ALA A 46 -14.47 25.04 -14.80
C ALA A 46 -12.95 25.21 -14.99
N LYS A 47 -12.53 25.25 -16.26
CA LYS A 47 -11.21 25.71 -16.68
C LYS A 47 -11.02 27.16 -16.17
N PRO A 48 -9.92 27.50 -15.46
CA PRO A 48 -9.68 28.87 -15.03
C PRO A 48 -9.57 29.80 -16.26
N PRO A 49 -10.11 31.02 -16.22
CA PRO A 49 -9.93 31.98 -17.29
C PRO A 49 -8.44 32.32 -17.45
N GLU A 50 -7.98 32.25 -18.68
CA GLU A 50 -6.63 32.62 -19.10
C GLU A 50 -6.37 34.07 -18.71
N SER A 51 -5.32 34.29 -17.91
CA SER A 51 -4.89 35.61 -17.46
C SER A 51 -4.51 36.47 -18.67
N PRO A 52 -5.06 37.69 -18.82
CA PRO A 52 -4.66 38.59 -19.90
C PRO A 52 -3.20 39.01 -19.68
N GLY A 53 -2.42 38.98 -20.76
CA GLY A 53 -0.98 39.15 -20.77
C GLY A 53 -0.50 40.45 -20.11
N ASP A 54 0.43 40.28 -19.18
CA ASP A 54 1.24 41.37 -18.65
C ASP A 54 2.22 41.82 -19.74
N ALA A 55 2.04 43.05 -20.19
CA ALA A 55 3.00 43.76 -21.01
C ALA A 55 4.29 43.97 -20.21
N GLU A 56 5.40 43.45 -20.73
CA GLU A 56 6.74 43.66 -20.19
C GLU A 56 7.08 45.16 -20.17
N ALA A 57 7.04 45.75 -18.98
CA ALA A 57 7.71 47.02 -18.72
C ALA A 57 9.22 46.76 -18.62
N PRO A 58 10.08 47.57 -19.26
CA PRO A 58 11.52 47.39 -19.20
C PRO A 58 12.02 47.66 -17.78
N THR A 59 12.38 46.59 -17.07
CA THR A 59 13.08 46.69 -15.78
C THR A 59 14.51 47.15 -16.03
N GLU A 60 14.79 48.43 -15.79
CA GLU A 60 16.15 48.89 -15.55
C GLU A 60 16.69 48.18 -14.31
N ARG A 61 17.63 47.23 -14.53
CA ARG A 61 18.44 46.63 -13.49
C ARG A 61 19.29 47.74 -12.85
N LEU A 62 18.81 48.27 -11.72
CA LEU A 62 19.73 48.72 -10.69
C LEU A 62 20.36 47.46 -10.11
N ASP A 63 21.67 47.29 -10.35
CA ASP A 63 22.49 46.27 -9.72
C ASP A 63 22.43 46.45 -8.19
N ALA A 64 21.43 45.82 -7.57
CA ALA A 64 21.28 45.77 -6.13
C ALA A 64 22.49 45.00 -5.59
N ALA A 65 23.32 45.69 -4.80
CA ALA A 65 24.41 45.08 -4.08
C ALA A 65 23.91 43.81 -3.36
N PRO A 66 24.70 42.72 -3.34
CA PRO A 66 24.29 41.48 -2.71
C PRO A 66 23.84 41.76 -1.28
N VAL A 67 22.58 41.43 -0.97
CA VAL A 67 22.05 41.50 0.38
C VAL A 67 22.81 40.46 1.20
N VAL A 68 23.81 40.92 1.94
CA VAL A 68 24.56 40.07 2.86
C VAL A 68 23.60 39.68 3.97
N ASN A 69 23.24 38.40 4.05
CA ASN A 69 22.49 37.87 5.17
C ASN A 69 23.37 37.98 6.44
N PRO A 70 23.04 38.84 7.41
CA PRO A 70 23.85 39.00 8.62
C PRO A 70 23.93 37.73 9.46
N CYS A 71 23.06 36.74 9.23
CA CYS A 71 23.11 35.44 9.90
C CYS A 71 24.09 34.45 9.25
N GLY A 72 24.57 34.69 8.03
CA GLY A 72 25.37 33.70 7.29
C GLY A 72 24.63 32.37 7.17
N ASP A 73 25.26 31.30 7.63
CA ASP A 73 24.72 29.93 7.63
C ASP A 73 23.89 29.58 8.88
N LEU A 74 23.68 30.53 9.79
CA LEU A 74 22.86 30.31 10.99
C LEU A 74 21.37 30.32 10.65
N ASP A 75 20.66 29.28 11.06
CA ASP A 75 19.20 29.21 11.04
C ASP A 75 18.61 29.33 12.46
N HIS A 76 17.31 29.09 12.60
CA HIS A 76 16.59 29.13 13.88
C HIS A 76 16.82 27.88 14.75
N ILE A 77 17.40 26.82 14.20
CA ILE A 77 17.78 25.58 14.92
C ILE A 77 19.07 25.84 15.71
N GLY A 78 19.95 26.67 15.13
CA GLY A 78 21.21 27.05 15.72
C GLY A 78 22.26 25.94 15.66
N VAL A 79 23.47 26.27 16.09
CA VAL A 79 24.63 25.38 16.14
C VAL A 79 25.40 25.61 17.43
N CYS A 80 25.99 24.54 17.97
CA CYS A 80 26.93 24.63 19.08
C CYS A 80 28.35 24.84 18.56
N ALA A 81 29.01 25.89 19.04
CA ALA A 81 30.45 26.07 18.92
C ALA A 81 31.02 26.04 20.35
N ASP A 82 31.61 24.90 20.73
CA ASP A 82 31.91 24.57 22.12
C ASP A 82 30.65 24.70 23.00
N ASP A 83 30.72 25.41 24.13
CA ASP A 83 29.57 25.71 25.00
C ASP A 83 28.83 27.00 24.62
N THR A 84 29.04 27.54 23.41
CA THR A 84 28.29 28.69 22.91
C THR A 84 27.25 28.26 21.87
N LEU A 85 25.97 28.48 22.20
CA LEU A 85 24.86 28.32 21.26
C LEU A 85 24.79 29.54 20.33
N ARG A 86 24.81 29.34 19.01
CA ARG A 86 24.64 30.42 18.00
C ARG A 86 23.43 30.13 17.12
N TRP A 87 22.56 31.11 16.91
CA TRP A 87 21.37 30.96 16.07
C TRP A 87 20.99 32.27 15.40
N CYS A 88 20.11 32.22 14.39
CA CYS A 88 19.53 33.40 13.77
C CYS A 88 18.11 33.61 14.29
N ASP A 89 17.84 34.77 14.89
CA ASP A 89 16.48 35.17 15.25
C ASP A 89 16.11 36.46 14.53
N ARG A 90 15.04 36.40 13.72
CA ARG A 90 14.53 37.52 12.91
C ARG A 90 15.61 38.24 12.08
N GLY A 91 16.52 37.47 11.48
CA GLY A 91 17.59 38.02 10.65
C GLY A 91 18.70 38.69 11.45
N MET A 92 18.84 38.41 12.75
CA MET A 92 19.95 38.88 13.57
C MET A 92 20.64 37.69 14.25
N PRO A 93 21.97 37.54 14.10
CA PRO A 93 22.71 36.48 14.77
C PRO A 93 22.68 36.69 16.29
N GLN A 94 22.37 35.63 17.00
CA GLN A 94 22.35 35.55 18.46
C GLN A 94 23.44 34.58 18.93
N ALA A 95 23.93 34.79 20.15
CA ALA A 95 24.87 33.91 20.81
C ALA A 95 24.56 33.82 22.31
N LEU A 96 24.68 32.62 22.89
CA LEU A 96 24.46 32.37 24.31
C LEU A 96 25.57 31.46 24.84
N ASP A 97 26.32 31.95 25.82
CA ASP A 97 27.32 31.17 26.56
C ASP A 97 26.61 30.28 27.58
N CYS A 98 26.53 28.98 27.29
CA CYS A 98 25.91 28.00 28.16
C CYS A 98 26.75 27.74 29.40
N ALA A 99 28.09 27.80 29.29
CA ALA A 99 29.01 27.56 30.40
C ALA A 99 28.88 28.66 31.47
N ALA A 100 28.65 29.91 31.06
CA ALA A 100 28.34 31.01 31.98
C ALA A 100 27.07 30.75 32.84
N GLN A 101 26.18 29.86 32.39
CA GLN A 101 24.98 29.43 33.11
C GLN A 101 25.12 28.07 33.79
N GLY A 102 26.32 27.46 33.78
CA GLY A 102 26.54 26.10 34.30
C GLY A 102 25.85 25.01 33.47
N MET A 103 25.56 25.29 32.20
CA MET A 103 24.96 24.38 31.22
C MET A 103 25.98 24.02 30.13
N HIS A 104 25.66 23.04 29.28
CA HIS A 104 26.44 22.74 28.08
C HIS A 104 25.58 22.90 26.82
N CYS A 105 26.21 23.23 25.70
CA CYS A 105 25.49 23.32 24.44
C CYS A 105 25.31 21.93 23.84
N ALA A 106 24.07 21.49 23.63
CA ALA A 106 23.77 20.24 22.95
C ALA A 106 22.46 20.30 22.16
N PHE A 107 22.25 19.34 21.27
CA PHE A 107 20.97 19.19 20.57
C PHE A 107 19.90 18.65 21.51
N SER A 108 18.79 19.37 21.64
CA SER A 108 17.63 18.96 22.41
C SER A 108 16.57 18.39 21.47
N GLY A 109 16.40 17.07 21.50
CA GLY A 109 15.35 16.39 20.71
C GLY A 109 13.94 16.89 21.06
N ALA A 110 13.70 17.27 22.32
CA ALA A 110 12.42 17.80 22.77
C ALA A 110 12.09 19.18 22.17
N LEU A 111 13.10 19.97 21.84
CA LEU A 111 12.92 21.30 21.22
C LEU A 111 13.21 21.29 19.72
N ALA A 112 13.66 20.16 19.17
CA ALA A 112 14.16 20.02 17.80
C ALA A 112 15.18 21.10 17.40
N ARG A 113 16.04 21.52 18.34
CA ARG A 113 17.07 22.56 18.15
C ARG A 113 18.22 22.43 19.12
N HIS A 114 19.33 23.11 18.84
CA HIS A 114 20.42 23.25 19.82
C HIS A 114 19.98 24.18 20.96
N ALA A 115 20.33 23.80 22.19
CA ALA A 115 19.96 24.53 23.40
C ALA A 115 21.06 24.41 24.45
N CYS A 116 21.09 25.38 25.37
CA CYS A 116 21.81 25.17 26.63
C CYS A 116 21.01 24.19 27.47
N VAL A 117 21.57 23.01 27.68
CA VAL A 117 20.96 21.95 28.48
C VAL A 117 21.76 21.76 29.77
N PRO A 118 21.12 21.41 30.90
CA PRO A 118 21.84 21.07 32.11
C PRO A 118 22.90 20.00 31.80
N PRO A 119 24.11 20.05 32.39
CA PRO A 119 25.03 18.92 32.32
C PRO A 119 24.22 17.69 32.70
N VAL A 120 24.25 16.66 31.84
CA VAL A 120 23.72 15.35 32.20
C VAL A 120 24.47 14.95 33.46
N GLN A 121 23.83 15.12 34.61
CA GLN A 121 24.27 14.49 35.82
C GLN A 121 24.15 13.02 35.49
N MET A 122 25.28 12.38 35.22
CA MET A 122 25.37 10.94 35.23
C MET A 122 25.11 10.54 36.69
N GLU A 123 23.85 10.59 37.11
CA GLU A 123 23.42 9.84 38.28
C GLU A 123 23.80 8.39 37.96
N PRO A 124 24.66 7.77 38.79
CA PRO A 124 25.00 6.38 38.59
C PRO A 124 23.69 5.60 38.55
N PRO A 125 23.42 4.85 37.47
CA PRO A 125 22.15 4.17 37.31
C PRO A 125 21.89 3.31 38.55
N PRO A 126 20.64 3.29 39.06
CA PRO A 126 20.30 2.47 40.22
C PRO A 126 20.68 1.02 39.93
N ALA A 127 21.38 0.41 40.88
CA ALA A 127 21.90 -0.96 40.80
C ALA A 127 20.76 -1.98 40.68
N GLN A 128 20.28 -2.23 39.46
CA GLN A 128 19.42 -3.37 39.11
C GLN A 128 19.71 -3.81 37.68
N GLY A 129 20.67 -4.72 37.54
CA GLY A 129 20.99 -5.38 36.27
C GLY A 129 21.73 -4.48 35.31
N CYS A 130 22.88 -4.93 34.84
CA CYS A 130 23.61 -4.21 33.82
C CYS A 130 22.77 -4.20 32.52
N PRO A 131 22.38 -3.02 31.98
CA PRO A 131 21.51 -2.93 30.80
C PRO A 131 22.26 -3.23 29.50
N VAL A 132 23.56 -3.45 29.57
CA VAL A 132 24.42 -3.78 28.43
C VAL A 132 24.51 -5.30 28.34
N PRO A 133 24.55 -5.88 27.12
CA PRO A 133 24.82 -7.30 26.97
C PRO A 133 26.10 -7.72 27.74
N PRO A 134 26.16 -8.95 28.28
CA PRO A 134 27.35 -9.41 28.99
C PRO A 134 28.62 -9.40 28.13
N GLU A 135 28.47 -9.41 26.80
CA GLU A 135 29.54 -9.27 25.83
C GLU A 135 30.02 -7.82 25.63
N GLY A 136 29.31 -6.83 26.16
CA GLY A 136 29.53 -5.41 25.90
C GLY A 136 28.99 -4.94 24.54
N GLU A 137 29.11 -3.64 24.28
CA GLU A 137 28.70 -2.99 23.04
C GLU A 137 29.62 -1.80 22.74
N CYS A 138 29.88 -1.54 21.46
CA CYS A 138 30.63 -0.38 21.01
C CYS A 138 29.68 0.64 20.39
N ASP A 139 29.77 1.91 20.80
CA ASP A 139 29.07 2.99 20.09
C ASP A 139 29.82 3.44 18.82
N PRO A 140 29.18 4.23 17.94
CA PRO A 140 29.82 4.77 16.74
C PRO A 140 31.02 5.69 17.00
N ASN A 141 31.17 6.21 18.21
CA ASN A 141 32.29 7.07 18.61
C ASN A 141 33.51 6.26 19.10
N GLY A 142 33.39 4.94 19.16
CA GLY A 142 34.45 4.05 19.65
C GLY A 142 34.53 3.99 21.18
N VAL A 143 33.41 4.22 21.86
CA VAL A 143 33.28 4.01 23.31
C VAL A 143 32.73 2.60 23.55
N LEU A 144 33.44 1.84 24.38
CA LEU A 144 33.03 0.53 24.88
C LEU A 144 32.14 0.71 26.10
N TYR A 145 30.96 0.10 26.05
CA TYR A 145 30.10 -0.12 27.20
C TYR A 145 30.20 -1.60 27.56
N GLY A 146 30.57 -1.94 28.78
CA GLY A 146 30.72 -3.33 29.20
C GLY A 146 30.36 -3.52 30.67
N CYS A 147 29.96 -4.73 31.04
CA CYS A 147 29.62 -5.06 32.42
C CYS A 147 30.78 -5.80 33.09
N PHE A 148 31.24 -5.27 34.21
CA PHE A 148 32.20 -5.95 35.09
C PHE A 148 31.57 -6.13 36.46
N GLY A 149 30.96 -7.29 36.67
CA GLY A 149 30.06 -7.52 37.81
C GLY A 149 28.76 -6.74 37.63
N ASP A 150 28.35 -5.99 38.66
CA ASP A 150 27.13 -5.20 38.65
C ASP A 150 27.33 -3.74 38.20
N ALA A 151 28.54 -3.40 37.74
CA ALA A 151 28.89 -2.06 37.30
C ALA A 151 29.09 -2.00 35.78
N VAL A 152 28.45 -1.02 35.14
CA VAL A 152 28.77 -0.60 33.77
C VAL A 152 30.12 0.09 33.79
N GLN A 153 31.05 -0.40 32.98
CA GLN A 153 32.28 0.29 32.63
C GLN A 153 32.14 0.94 31.26
N ILE A 154 32.65 2.16 31.18
CA ILE A 154 32.67 2.98 29.96
C ILE A 154 34.13 3.28 29.65
N GLU A 155 34.64 2.80 28.52
CA GLU A 155 36.02 3.05 28.08
C GLU A 155 36.03 3.67 26.69
N ASN A 156 36.63 4.85 26.56
CA ASN A 156 36.83 5.46 25.25
C ASN A 156 38.13 4.92 24.62
N CYS A 157 38.00 3.93 23.73
CA CYS A 157 39.15 3.25 23.13
C CYS A 157 40.03 4.21 22.29
N ARG A 158 39.47 5.30 21.76
CA ARG A 158 40.23 6.28 20.97
C ARG A 158 41.27 7.03 21.81
N LEU A 159 41.00 7.26 23.10
CA LEU A 159 41.94 7.93 24.00
C LEU A 159 43.23 7.13 24.20
N THR A 160 43.18 5.80 23.98
CA THR A 160 44.34 4.91 24.10
C THR A 160 44.92 4.50 22.73
N GLY A 161 44.45 5.10 21.63
CA GLY A 161 44.87 4.73 20.27
C GLY A 161 44.39 3.35 19.83
N ARG A 162 43.29 2.86 20.44
CA ARG A 162 42.69 1.55 20.20
C ARG A 162 41.35 1.72 19.49
N ALA A 163 40.88 0.65 18.86
CA ALA A 163 39.54 0.60 18.26
C ALA A 163 38.64 -0.26 19.13
N CYS A 164 37.42 0.20 19.40
CA CYS A 164 36.41 -0.64 20.02
C CYS A 164 36.01 -1.73 19.01
N GLY A 165 36.16 -3.00 19.38
CA GLY A 165 35.91 -4.11 18.47
C GLY A 165 35.72 -5.45 19.19
N TRP A 166 35.17 -6.41 18.46
CA TRP A 166 34.92 -7.77 18.98
C TRP A 166 36.21 -8.58 19.08
N ASP A 167 36.55 -9.04 20.29
CA ASP A 167 37.62 -10.01 20.52
C ASP A 167 37.05 -11.42 20.56
N ALA A 168 37.33 -12.21 19.51
CA ALA A 168 36.87 -13.59 19.42
C ALA A 168 37.52 -14.52 20.46
N ALA A 169 38.69 -14.17 21.01
CA ALA A 169 39.35 -14.97 22.04
C ALA A 169 38.68 -14.77 23.40
N GLU A 170 38.18 -13.56 23.68
CA GLU A 170 37.49 -13.24 24.93
C GLU A 170 35.96 -13.33 24.83
N MET A 171 35.42 -13.54 23.61
CA MET A 171 33.98 -13.54 23.30
C MET A 171 33.26 -12.29 23.83
N ARG A 172 33.88 -11.12 23.67
CA ARG A 172 33.35 -9.82 24.10
C ARG A 172 33.90 -8.67 23.27
N TYR A 173 33.24 -7.52 23.31
CA TYR A 173 33.79 -6.26 22.85
C TYR A 173 34.87 -5.75 23.81
N THR A 174 35.97 -5.26 23.25
CA THR A 174 37.10 -4.70 24.00
C THR A 174 37.78 -3.60 23.18
N CYS A 175 38.64 -2.81 23.83
CA CYS A 175 39.53 -1.91 23.12
C CYS A 175 40.68 -2.73 22.53
N LEU A 176 40.59 -3.06 21.25
CA LEU A 176 41.63 -3.79 20.52
C LEU A 176 42.72 -2.83 20.04
N ALA A 177 43.97 -3.30 20.00
CA ALA A 177 45.01 -2.58 19.27
C ALA A 177 44.47 -2.31 17.86
N ALA A 178 44.45 -1.04 17.44
CA ALA A 178 43.87 -0.67 16.16
C ALA A 178 44.45 -1.62 15.09
N PRO A 179 43.62 -2.40 14.36
CA PRO A 179 44.14 -3.18 13.26
C PRO A 179 44.91 -2.23 12.33
N PRO A 180 46.02 -2.67 11.70
CA PRO A 180 46.73 -1.83 10.75
C PRO A 180 45.69 -1.29 9.75
N ALA A 181 45.65 0.03 9.65
CA ALA A 181 44.57 0.83 9.08
C ALA A 181 44.48 0.71 7.55
N GLU A 182 44.23 -0.49 7.06
CA GLU A 182 43.43 -0.65 5.85
C GLU A 182 42.09 -1.17 6.32
N ASP A 183 41.08 -0.32 6.24
CA ASP A 183 39.69 -0.72 6.36
C ASP A 183 39.44 -1.78 5.27
N ALA A 184 39.61 -3.05 5.64
CA ALA A 184 39.46 -4.18 4.74
C ALA A 184 38.03 -4.28 4.16
N CYS A 185 37.11 -3.47 4.67
CA CYS A 185 35.74 -3.34 4.21
C CYS A 185 35.47 -2.02 3.47
N GLY A 186 36.43 -1.09 3.36
CA GLY A 186 36.30 0.14 2.58
C GLY A 186 35.07 0.98 2.94
N GLY A 187 34.74 1.08 4.22
CA GLY A 187 33.62 1.82 4.78
C GLY A 187 32.30 1.06 4.82
N VAL A 188 32.29 -0.22 4.42
CA VAL A 188 31.09 -1.06 4.44
C VAL A 188 30.84 -1.58 5.86
N THR A 189 29.63 -1.38 6.37
CA THR A 189 29.21 -1.84 7.70
C THR A 189 28.70 -3.29 7.65
N PRO A 190 28.39 -3.92 8.81
CA PRO A 190 27.71 -5.22 8.84
C PRO A 190 26.30 -5.23 8.25
N ASP A 191 25.64 -4.08 8.18
CA ASP A 191 24.35 -3.91 7.51
C ASP A 191 24.49 -3.85 5.99
N GLY A 192 25.71 -3.59 5.51
CA GLY A 192 26.06 -3.57 4.11
C GLY A 192 25.63 -2.31 3.38
N ARG A 193 25.89 -2.29 2.08
CA ARG A 193 25.41 -1.27 1.14
C ARG A 193 25.08 -1.89 -0.21
N CYS A 194 24.22 -1.22 -0.96
CA CYS A 194 23.99 -1.54 -2.36
C CYS A 194 24.96 -0.77 -3.26
N VAL A 195 25.62 -1.49 -4.17
CA VAL A 195 26.43 -0.90 -5.25
C VAL A 195 25.92 -1.48 -6.57
N ALA A 196 25.03 -0.74 -7.23
CA ALA A 196 24.15 -1.29 -8.28
C ALA A 196 23.39 -2.52 -7.73
N ASP A 197 23.29 -3.61 -8.50
CA ASP A 197 22.62 -4.86 -8.07
C ASP A 197 23.53 -5.82 -7.29
N ARG A 198 24.54 -5.28 -6.61
CA ARG A 198 25.41 -6.04 -5.71
C ARG A 198 25.24 -5.58 -4.27
N VAL A 199 25.12 -6.55 -3.38
CA VAL A 199 25.21 -6.35 -1.94
C VAL A 199 26.67 -6.44 -1.52
N GLU A 200 27.19 -5.39 -0.91
CA GLU A 200 28.49 -5.40 -0.24
C GLU A 200 28.26 -5.43 1.27
N ILE A 201 28.74 -6.45 1.98
CA ILE A 201 28.61 -6.59 3.45
C ILE A 201 29.97 -6.87 4.08
N CYS A 202 30.30 -6.18 5.16
CA CYS A 202 31.49 -6.49 5.96
C CYS A 202 31.18 -7.62 6.96
N ARG A 203 31.73 -8.81 6.73
CA ARG A 203 31.61 -9.96 7.66
C ARG A 203 32.98 -10.36 8.16
N ALA A 204 33.15 -10.38 9.48
CA ALA A 204 34.41 -10.75 10.13
C ALA A 204 35.64 -9.99 9.58
N GLY A 205 35.48 -8.69 9.34
CA GLY A 205 36.56 -7.83 8.81
C GLY A 205 36.97 -8.12 7.36
N ARG A 206 36.10 -8.77 6.58
CA ARG A 206 36.30 -8.98 5.15
C ARG A 206 35.07 -8.51 4.37
N LEU A 207 35.31 -7.81 3.27
CA LEU A 207 34.26 -7.43 2.33
C LEU A 207 33.73 -8.66 1.60
N ALA A 208 32.48 -9.03 1.87
CA ALA A 208 31.73 -9.99 1.09
C ALA A 208 30.93 -9.23 0.03
N THR A 209 30.92 -9.75 -1.20
CA THR A 209 30.10 -9.24 -2.30
C THR A 209 29.17 -10.33 -2.78
N GLU A 210 27.91 -9.98 -2.99
CA GLU A 210 26.89 -10.86 -3.56
C GLU A 210 26.24 -10.19 -4.77
N ASP A 211 26.11 -10.93 -5.88
CA ASP A 211 25.45 -10.48 -7.11
C ASP A 211 23.97 -10.87 -7.07
N CYS A 212 23.09 -9.88 -6.93
CA CYS A 212 21.66 -10.13 -6.82
C CYS A 212 21.04 -10.54 -8.16
N VAL A 213 21.60 -10.10 -9.29
CA VAL A 213 21.10 -10.47 -10.64
C VAL A 213 21.35 -11.95 -10.89
N ALA A 214 22.50 -12.48 -10.47
CA ALA A 214 22.77 -13.92 -10.54
C ALA A 214 21.76 -14.77 -9.76
N ARG A 215 21.05 -14.17 -8.79
CA ARG A 215 19.98 -14.80 -7.99
C ARG A 215 18.57 -14.45 -8.48
N GLY A 216 18.43 -13.70 -9.58
CA GLY A 216 17.14 -13.26 -10.11
C GLY A 216 16.48 -12.14 -9.31
N GLY A 217 17.25 -11.33 -8.59
CA GLY A 217 16.77 -10.21 -7.80
C GLY A 217 17.55 -8.91 -8.07
N HIS A 218 17.27 -7.90 -7.26
CA HIS A 218 17.98 -6.61 -7.22
C HIS A 218 18.46 -6.33 -5.79
N CYS A 219 19.38 -5.36 -5.64
CA CYS A 219 19.82 -4.94 -4.32
C CYS A 219 18.86 -3.90 -3.75
N GLU A 220 18.40 -4.09 -2.52
CA GLU A 220 17.52 -3.14 -1.82
C GLU A 220 17.92 -3.01 -0.34
N ILE A 221 17.72 -1.83 0.25
CA ILE A 221 17.89 -1.60 1.68
C ILE A 221 16.56 -1.86 2.39
N VAL A 222 16.45 -2.99 3.09
CA VAL A 222 15.25 -3.37 3.86
C VAL A 222 15.57 -3.26 5.34
N GLU A 223 14.81 -2.45 6.07
CA GLU A 223 15.01 -2.20 7.51
C GLU A 223 16.46 -1.79 7.87
N GLY A 224 17.08 -0.98 7.00
CA GLY A 224 18.45 -0.49 7.19
C GLY A 224 19.56 -1.46 6.74
N ARG A 225 19.21 -2.62 6.17
CA ARG A 225 20.19 -3.64 5.74
C ARG A 225 20.13 -3.87 4.23
N ALA A 226 21.29 -3.98 3.59
CA ALA A 226 21.40 -4.32 2.17
C ALA A 226 21.16 -5.81 1.95
N LEU A 227 20.13 -6.14 1.16
CA LEU A 227 19.72 -7.51 0.86
C LEU A 227 19.50 -7.67 -0.65
N CYS A 228 19.75 -8.90 -1.15
CA CYS A 228 19.27 -9.29 -2.47
C CYS A 228 17.81 -9.69 -2.33
N VAL A 229 16.93 -8.84 -2.85
CA VAL A 229 15.50 -9.09 -2.88
C VAL A 229 15.13 -9.61 -4.26
N THR A 230 14.48 -10.76 -4.31
CA THR A 230 13.78 -11.15 -5.53
C THR A 230 12.52 -10.30 -5.60
N PRO A 231 12.18 -9.68 -6.75
CA PRO A 231 10.87 -9.07 -6.90
C PRO A 231 9.83 -10.10 -6.48
N ALA A 232 8.86 -9.68 -5.66
CA ALA A 232 7.73 -10.54 -5.34
C ALA A 232 7.22 -11.11 -6.66
N PRO A 233 6.86 -12.42 -6.72
CA PRO A 233 6.21 -12.94 -7.90
C PRO A 233 5.08 -11.96 -8.22
N VAL A 234 5.13 -11.37 -9.41
CA VAL A 234 4.08 -10.45 -9.83
C VAL A 234 2.81 -11.27 -9.75
N ASP A 235 2.00 -11.03 -8.73
CA ASP A 235 0.72 -11.69 -8.60
C ASP A 235 -0.06 -11.21 -9.83
N PRO A 236 -0.35 -12.10 -10.81
CA PRO A 236 -1.08 -11.68 -12.00
C PRO A 236 -2.47 -11.13 -11.63
N CYS A 237 -2.90 -11.31 -10.38
CA CYS A 237 -4.14 -10.84 -9.81
C CYS A 237 -4.00 -9.69 -8.79
N ALA A 238 -2.81 -9.12 -8.57
CA ALA A 238 -2.52 -8.20 -7.45
C ALA A 238 -3.48 -7.00 -7.28
N ASP A 239 -4.23 -6.62 -8.32
CA ASP A 239 -5.21 -5.53 -8.29
C ASP A 239 -6.59 -5.92 -8.86
N ILE A 240 -6.80 -7.20 -9.17
CA ILE A 240 -8.07 -7.67 -9.76
C ILE A 240 -8.96 -8.19 -8.65
N ALA A 241 -10.08 -7.52 -8.40
CA ALA A 241 -11.10 -8.01 -7.48
C ALA A 241 -11.50 -9.45 -7.86
N PRO A 242 -11.85 -10.33 -6.89
CA PRO A 242 -12.24 -11.72 -7.17
C PRO A 242 -13.38 -11.87 -8.18
N LEU A 243 -14.20 -10.83 -8.31
CA LEU A 243 -15.35 -10.78 -9.22
C LEU A 243 -15.06 -9.97 -10.51
N GLY A 244 -13.79 -9.66 -10.75
CA GLY A 244 -13.29 -8.97 -11.93
C GLY A 244 -13.49 -7.46 -11.95
N GLN A 245 -12.85 -6.82 -12.93
CA GLN A 245 -12.94 -5.40 -13.24
C GLN A 245 -13.05 -5.19 -14.76
N CYS A 246 -13.62 -4.07 -15.17
CA CYS A 246 -13.68 -3.71 -16.59
C CYS A 246 -12.38 -3.02 -17.02
N GLU A 247 -11.71 -3.58 -18.02
CA GLU A 247 -10.67 -2.91 -18.79
C GLU A 247 -11.22 -2.63 -20.20
N GLY A 248 -11.92 -1.50 -20.35
CA GLY A 248 -12.69 -1.21 -21.56
C GLY A 248 -13.91 -2.15 -21.67
N ASP A 249 -14.02 -2.87 -22.79
CA ASP A 249 -15.08 -3.84 -23.05
C ASP A 249 -14.71 -5.29 -22.66
N THR A 250 -13.61 -5.47 -21.94
CA THR A 250 -13.14 -6.77 -21.46
C THR A 250 -13.31 -6.86 -19.95
N VAL A 251 -13.98 -7.91 -19.47
CA VAL A 251 -13.95 -8.29 -18.05
C VAL A 251 -12.64 -9.01 -17.79
N VAL A 252 -11.83 -8.45 -16.91
CA VAL A 252 -10.60 -9.05 -16.42
C VAL A 252 -10.87 -9.57 -15.02
N PHE A 253 -10.64 -10.85 -14.77
CA PHE A 253 -10.93 -11.51 -13.50
C PHE A 253 -9.77 -12.40 -13.06
N CYS A 254 -9.71 -12.71 -11.77
CA CYS A 254 -8.77 -13.69 -11.24
C CYS A 254 -9.51 -14.98 -10.90
N ALA A 255 -9.09 -16.09 -11.49
CA ALA A 255 -9.59 -17.42 -11.14
C ALA A 255 -8.39 -18.33 -10.87
N ASP A 256 -8.38 -18.99 -9.72
CA ASP A 256 -7.32 -19.94 -9.32
C ASP A 256 -5.88 -19.36 -9.37
N GLY A 257 -5.74 -18.04 -9.17
CA GLY A 257 -4.44 -17.35 -9.22
C GLY A 257 -3.95 -17.07 -10.64
N GLU A 258 -4.79 -17.28 -11.66
CA GLU A 258 -4.52 -16.92 -13.05
C GLU A 258 -5.44 -15.76 -13.49
N ARG A 259 -4.87 -14.80 -14.23
CA ARG A 259 -5.61 -13.70 -14.84
C ARG A 259 -6.39 -14.21 -16.05
N GLY A 260 -7.71 -14.18 -15.95
CA GLY A 260 -8.65 -14.47 -17.04
C GLY A 260 -9.16 -13.19 -17.69
N GLU A 261 -9.49 -13.29 -18.98
CA GLU A 261 -10.06 -12.19 -19.77
C GLU A 261 -11.29 -12.69 -20.53
N PHE A 262 -12.33 -11.86 -20.59
CA PHE A 262 -13.55 -12.15 -21.35
C PHE A 262 -14.03 -10.89 -22.08
N ALA A 263 -13.96 -10.89 -23.41
CA ALA A 263 -14.36 -9.75 -24.25
C ALA A 263 -15.88 -9.71 -24.41
N CYS A 264 -16.55 -8.70 -23.82
CA CYS A 264 -18.00 -8.54 -23.92
C CYS A 264 -18.45 -8.25 -25.36
N ASN A 265 -17.60 -7.59 -26.15
CA ASN A 265 -17.90 -7.25 -27.54
C ASN A 265 -18.09 -8.46 -28.46
N ASP A 266 -17.50 -9.62 -28.13
CA ASP A 266 -17.73 -10.86 -28.88
C ASP A 266 -19.19 -11.34 -28.80
N LEU A 267 -19.91 -10.90 -27.77
CA LEU A 267 -21.34 -11.12 -27.57
C LEU A 267 -22.20 -9.91 -28.00
N GLY A 268 -21.59 -8.82 -28.44
CA GLY A 268 -22.27 -7.53 -28.64
C GLY A 268 -22.74 -6.88 -27.33
N TRP A 269 -22.11 -7.23 -26.20
CA TRP A 269 -22.42 -6.73 -24.87
C TRP A 269 -21.39 -5.68 -24.43
N VAL A 270 -21.73 -4.88 -23.41
CA VAL A 270 -20.82 -3.90 -22.81
C VAL A 270 -20.35 -4.38 -21.44
N CYS A 271 -19.12 -4.06 -21.06
CA CYS A 271 -18.65 -4.34 -19.71
C CYS A 271 -19.27 -3.37 -18.71
N PHE A 272 -19.89 -3.90 -17.66
CA PHE A 272 -20.53 -3.13 -16.61
C PHE A 272 -19.90 -3.46 -15.25
N GLY A 273 -19.27 -2.47 -14.63
CA GLY A 273 -18.71 -2.57 -13.28
C GLY A 273 -19.77 -2.23 -12.22
N ILE A 274 -19.99 -3.15 -11.29
CA ILE A 274 -20.84 -2.96 -10.11
C ILE A 274 -19.93 -2.66 -8.90
N PRO A 275 -20.01 -1.46 -8.30
CA PRO A 275 -19.24 -1.14 -7.10
C PRO A 275 -19.45 -2.18 -5.99
N GLY A 276 -18.36 -2.77 -5.51
CA GLY A 276 -18.37 -3.79 -4.44
C GLY A 276 -18.75 -5.22 -4.87
N ILE A 277 -19.22 -5.43 -6.10
CA ILE A 277 -19.64 -6.77 -6.61
C ILE A 277 -18.78 -7.21 -7.81
N GLY A 278 -18.02 -6.34 -8.47
CA GLY A 278 -17.12 -6.72 -9.58
C GLY A 278 -17.66 -6.34 -10.95
N ALA A 279 -17.22 -7.00 -12.01
CA ALA A 279 -17.57 -6.66 -13.40
C ALA A 279 -18.25 -7.82 -14.13
N LEU A 280 -19.22 -7.49 -14.98
CA LEU A 280 -19.92 -8.46 -15.82
C LEU A 280 -20.25 -7.87 -17.19
N CYS A 281 -20.38 -8.75 -18.19
CA CYS A 281 -20.89 -8.34 -19.49
C CYS A 281 -22.42 -8.22 -19.44
N SER A 282 -22.94 -7.06 -19.80
CA SER A 282 -24.38 -6.78 -19.87
C SER A 282 -24.75 -6.41 -21.30
N ASP A 283 -25.88 -6.93 -21.79
CA ASP A 283 -26.45 -6.46 -23.04
C ASP A 283 -26.88 -4.99 -22.86
N PRO A 284 -26.32 -4.04 -23.63
CA PRO A 284 -26.69 -2.63 -23.52
C PRO A 284 -28.18 -2.37 -23.81
N ASN A 285 -28.88 -3.32 -24.45
CA ASN A 285 -30.29 -3.25 -24.75
C ASN A 285 -31.17 -3.90 -23.67
N ALA A 286 -30.60 -4.57 -22.67
CA ALA A 286 -31.38 -5.18 -21.59
C ALA A 286 -32.07 -4.13 -20.69
N GLY A 287 -31.65 -2.87 -20.77
CA GLY A 287 -32.14 -1.78 -19.91
C GLY A 287 -33.29 -0.92 -20.46
N SER A 288 -33.81 -1.18 -21.67
CA SER A 288 -34.86 -0.34 -22.26
C SER A 288 -36.24 -1.00 -22.37
N ASP A 289 -36.36 -2.28 -22.02
CA ASP A 289 -37.67 -2.89 -21.79
C ASP A 289 -37.89 -3.07 -20.29
N PRO A 290 -38.78 -2.28 -19.64
CA PRO A 290 -39.15 -2.50 -18.23
C PRO A 290 -39.78 -3.89 -17.98
N ASN A 291 -39.98 -4.69 -19.03
CA ASN A 291 -40.43 -6.08 -18.97
C ASN A 291 -39.34 -7.12 -19.31
N ALA A 292 -38.06 -6.74 -19.47
CA ALA A 292 -36.97 -7.69 -19.80
C ALA A 292 -36.58 -8.65 -18.65
N GLY A 293 -37.18 -8.52 -17.48
CA GLY A 293 -37.32 -9.63 -16.51
C GLY A 293 -38.34 -10.68 -16.95
N GLY A 294 -38.79 -10.64 -18.20
CA GLY A 294 -39.78 -11.52 -18.76
C GLY A 294 -39.19 -12.90 -18.97
N ASP A 295 -39.66 -13.84 -18.14
CA ASP A 295 -39.54 -15.26 -18.38
C ASP A 295 -39.65 -15.61 -19.88
N PRO A 296 -38.90 -16.61 -20.38
CA PRO A 296 -38.90 -16.97 -21.79
C PRO A 296 -40.34 -17.18 -22.31
N PRO A 297 -40.64 -16.78 -23.56
CA PRO A 297 -41.98 -16.93 -24.12
C PRO A 297 -42.38 -18.40 -24.07
N LEU A 298 -43.49 -18.68 -23.37
CA LEU A 298 -44.01 -20.04 -23.26
C LEU A 298 -44.59 -20.46 -24.60
N GLU A 299 -44.48 -21.75 -24.91
CA GLU A 299 -45.09 -22.34 -26.09
C GLU A 299 -46.56 -21.92 -26.18
N GLY A 300 -46.95 -21.27 -27.29
CA GLY A 300 -48.31 -20.81 -27.54
C GLY A 300 -48.61 -19.34 -27.22
N GLU A 301 -47.74 -18.62 -26.51
CA GLU A 301 -47.89 -17.16 -26.34
C GLU A 301 -47.85 -16.44 -27.71
N GLY A 302 -48.70 -15.43 -27.88
CA GLY A 302 -48.88 -14.66 -29.12
C GLY A 302 -49.82 -15.31 -30.15
N THR A 303 -50.27 -16.55 -29.94
CA THR A 303 -51.18 -17.23 -30.88
C THR A 303 -52.60 -16.65 -30.78
N ALA A 304 -53.26 -16.41 -31.92
CA ALA A 304 -54.65 -15.98 -31.93
C ALA A 304 -55.57 -17.12 -31.44
N CYS A 305 -56.58 -16.78 -30.65
CA CYS A 305 -57.54 -17.73 -30.08
C CYS A 305 -58.97 -17.17 -30.13
N THR A 306 -59.97 -18.02 -29.90
CA THR A 306 -61.38 -17.61 -29.91
C THR A 306 -62.17 -18.35 -28.84
N VAL A 307 -62.91 -17.58 -28.02
CA VAL A 307 -63.77 -18.09 -26.94
C VAL A 307 -65.18 -17.58 -27.17
N ASN A 308 -66.14 -18.49 -27.35
CA ASN A 308 -67.56 -18.15 -27.60
C ASN A 308 -67.76 -17.12 -28.74
N GLY A 309 -66.91 -17.15 -29.77
CA GLY A 309 -66.95 -16.22 -30.91
C GLY A 309 -66.23 -14.88 -30.69
N VAL A 310 -65.62 -14.64 -29.52
CA VAL A 310 -64.80 -13.46 -29.24
C VAL A 310 -63.34 -13.77 -29.52
N ALA A 311 -62.70 -12.97 -30.38
CA ALA A 311 -61.28 -13.09 -30.69
C ALA A 311 -60.41 -12.63 -29.50
N GLY A 312 -59.29 -13.32 -29.30
CA GLY A 312 -58.31 -13.02 -28.26
C GLY A 312 -56.91 -13.45 -28.66
N VAL A 313 -55.95 -13.24 -27.75
CA VAL A 313 -54.55 -13.65 -27.92
C VAL A 313 -54.14 -14.52 -26.73
N CYS A 314 -53.47 -15.62 -27.01
CA CYS A 314 -52.85 -16.48 -26.02
C CYS A 314 -51.70 -15.74 -25.35
N GLN A 315 -51.80 -15.51 -24.05
CA GLN A 315 -50.74 -14.90 -23.25
C GLN A 315 -50.83 -15.39 -21.82
N ARG A 316 -49.83 -15.06 -20.99
CA ARG A 316 -49.87 -15.43 -19.58
C ARG A 316 -51.09 -14.85 -18.90
N VAL A 317 -51.71 -15.62 -18.01
CA VAL A 317 -52.83 -15.14 -17.18
C VAL A 317 -52.45 -13.85 -16.44
N SER A 318 -51.22 -13.76 -15.94
CA SER A 318 -50.70 -12.56 -15.25
C SER A 318 -50.57 -11.32 -16.14
N ARG A 319 -50.49 -11.49 -17.47
CA ARG A 319 -50.38 -10.40 -18.45
C ARG A 319 -51.72 -10.10 -19.13
N CYS A 320 -52.78 -10.84 -18.81
CA CYS A 320 -54.09 -10.62 -19.39
C CYS A 320 -54.84 -9.47 -18.70
N ALA A 321 -54.96 -8.33 -19.39
CA ALA A 321 -55.78 -7.20 -18.95
C ALA A 321 -57.30 -7.45 -19.08
N GLY A 322 -57.70 -8.55 -19.73
CA GLY A 322 -59.09 -8.93 -19.97
C GLY A 322 -59.50 -10.22 -19.24
N THR A 323 -60.40 -10.99 -19.86
CA THR A 323 -60.80 -12.32 -19.34
C THR A 323 -59.90 -13.40 -19.92
N ALA A 324 -59.16 -14.10 -19.06
CA ALA A 324 -58.38 -15.27 -19.42
C ALA A 324 -59.25 -16.54 -19.36
N THR A 325 -59.32 -17.30 -20.46
CA THR A 325 -60.08 -18.56 -20.52
C THR A 325 -59.13 -19.75 -20.76
N PRO A 326 -59.10 -20.75 -19.86
CA PRO A 326 -58.22 -21.92 -19.99
C PRO A 326 -58.66 -22.86 -21.11
N GLY A 327 -57.70 -23.62 -21.67
CA GLY A 327 -57.96 -24.68 -22.67
C GLY A 327 -58.12 -24.22 -24.12
N HIS A 328 -57.98 -22.92 -24.40
CA HIS A 328 -58.11 -22.32 -25.74
C HIS A 328 -56.77 -21.94 -26.39
N CYS A 329 -55.66 -22.24 -25.72
CA CYS A 329 -54.31 -21.96 -26.18
C CYS A 329 -53.47 -23.24 -26.12
N PRO A 330 -52.59 -23.50 -27.11
CA PRO A 330 -51.55 -24.49 -26.96
C PRO A 330 -50.58 -24.02 -25.86
N GLY A 331 -49.99 -24.96 -25.11
CA GLY A 331 -49.01 -24.64 -24.08
C GLY A 331 -49.44 -24.98 -22.65
N PRO A 332 -48.65 -24.52 -21.66
CA PRO A 332 -48.93 -24.76 -20.24
C PRO A 332 -50.16 -23.99 -19.77
N ASN A 333 -50.74 -24.40 -18.63
CA ASN A 333 -51.97 -23.82 -18.07
C ASN A 333 -51.88 -22.31 -17.73
N GLU A 334 -50.67 -21.78 -17.67
CA GLU A 334 -50.39 -20.37 -17.44
C GLU A 334 -50.60 -19.51 -18.68
N VAL A 335 -50.62 -20.10 -19.89
CA VAL A 335 -50.96 -19.43 -21.15
C VAL A 335 -52.43 -19.70 -21.46
N GLN A 336 -53.24 -18.64 -21.42
CA GLN A 336 -54.69 -18.74 -21.62
C GLN A 336 -55.17 -17.72 -22.65
N CYS A 337 -56.34 -17.99 -23.24
CA CYS A 337 -56.89 -17.09 -24.26
C CYS A 337 -57.40 -15.83 -23.58
N CYS A 338 -56.71 -14.71 -23.80
CA CYS A 338 -57.09 -13.42 -23.25
C CYS A 338 -58.03 -12.70 -24.23
N THR A 339 -59.29 -12.56 -23.84
CA THR A 339 -60.30 -11.81 -24.59
C THR A 339 -60.59 -10.48 -23.89
N GLY A 340 -60.77 -9.40 -24.65
CA GLY A 340 -61.16 -8.09 -24.12
C GLY A 340 -59.99 -7.20 -23.67
N ALA A 341 -58.74 -7.57 -23.96
CA ALA A 341 -57.66 -6.60 -23.97
C ALA A 341 -57.95 -5.63 -25.13
N ALA A 342 -58.14 -4.34 -24.84
CA ALA A 342 -58.25 -3.32 -25.88
C ALA A 342 -56.94 -3.37 -26.69
N GLY A 343 -57.05 -3.81 -27.95
CA GLY A 343 -55.93 -3.83 -28.89
C GLY A 343 -55.45 -2.42 -29.25
#